data_AF-A0A522Z7F9-F1
#
_entry.id   AF-A0A522Z7F9-F1
#
_cell.length_a   1.000
_cell.length_b   1.000
_cell.length_c   1.000
_cell.angle_alpha   90.00
_cell.angle_beta   90.00
_cell.angle_gamma   90.00
#
_symmetry.space_group_name_H-M   'P 1'
#
loop_
_entity.id
_entity.type
_entity.pdbx_description
1 polymer ?
#
loop_
_entity_poly.entity_id
_entity_poly.type
_entity_poly.pdbx_seq_one_letter_code
_entity_poly.pdbx_strand_id
1 'polypeptide(L)'
;MTLLTLALALAQSAAAAAPGSGLQKAARRVRYGGDCPRRVALQDGQSLPVPSLTSQGPRFRFFFFPLSAVGGRGPSEAKAFAPSASAELDPASGAVTCSSRVPLPKAEPATEMGPAGTKEAAGLPIAAFRGREAEFYAAFEAAAAAFFAGQDGPAAREAARNFRPLFESLSEPGLRDYYRALSPEFWDWLARNR
;
A
#
# COMPACT_ATOMS: atom_id res chain seq x y z
N MET A 1 28.21 -34.29 40.99
CA MET A 1 28.71 -33.09 40.29
C MET A 1 28.00 -33.03 38.96
N THR A 2 27.03 -32.13 38.85
CA THR A 2 25.96 -32.13 37.86
C THR A 2 26.18 -30.97 36.89
N LEU A 3 26.57 -31.26 35.65
CA LEU A 3 26.78 -30.28 34.59
C LEU A 3 25.80 -30.59 33.46
N LEU A 4 24.56 -30.11 33.58
CA LEU A 4 23.56 -30.24 32.52
C LEU A 4 22.56 -29.08 32.58
N THR A 5 23.03 -27.85 32.43
CA THR A 5 22.13 -26.70 32.22
C THR A 5 22.91 -25.55 31.59
N LEU A 6 22.28 -24.88 30.62
CA LEU A 6 22.74 -23.74 29.81
C LEU A 6 23.39 -24.06 28.45
N ALA A 7 22.59 -24.60 27.54
CA ALA A 7 22.77 -24.41 26.10
C ALA A 7 21.44 -24.08 25.40
N LEU A 8 20.60 -23.25 26.05
CA LEU A 8 19.29 -22.85 25.55
C LEU A 8 19.08 -21.33 25.71
N ALA A 9 19.99 -20.52 25.16
CA ALA A 9 19.91 -19.06 25.30
C ALA A 9 20.42 -18.26 24.08
N LEU A 10 20.43 -18.84 22.87
CA LEU A 10 20.89 -18.12 21.66
C LEU A 10 19.96 -18.23 20.44
N ALA A 11 18.72 -18.70 20.61
CA ALA A 11 17.74 -18.74 19.53
C ALA A 11 16.66 -17.63 19.60
N GLN A 12 16.88 -16.58 20.39
CA GLN A 12 16.12 -15.33 20.25
C GLN A 12 16.75 -14.50 19.15
N SER A 13 16.56 -14.97 17.92
CA SER A 13 16.67 -14.13 16.74
C SER A 13 15.61 -13.06 16.87
N ALA A 14 15.99 -11.95 17.49
CA ALA A 14 15.30 -10.69 17.33
C ALA A 14 15.29 -10.44 15.82
N ALA A 15 14.16 -10.73 15.19
CA ALA A 15 13.84 -10.24 13.86
C ALA A 15 13.85 -8.72 13.97
N ALA A 16 15.03 -8.13 13.83
CA ALA A 16 15.21 -6.71 13.69
C ALA A 16 14.36 -6.34 12.48
N ALA A 17 13.27 -5.63 12.72
CA ALA A 17 12.38 -5.17 11.66
C ALA A 17 13.26 -4.48 10.62
N ALA A 18 13.32 -5.06 9.41
CA ALA A 18 14.15 -4.55 8.35
C ALA A 18 13.86 -3.04 8.19
N PRO A 19 14.89 -2.18 8.08
CA PRO A 19 14.67 -0.76 7.86
C PRO A 19 13.76 -0.61 6.64
N GLY A 20 12.57 -0.01 6.84
CA GLY A 20 11.58 0.11 5.80
C GLY A 20 12.14 0.75 4.53
N SER A 21 11.66 0.30 3.37
CA SER A 21 12.17 0.74 2.07
C SER A 21 12.06 2.25 1.88
N GLY A 22 12.81 2.81 0.91
CA GLY A 22 12.75 4.23 0.59
C GLY A 22 11.33 4.68 0.26
N LEU A 23 10.61 3.87 -0.53
CA LEU A 23 9.21 4.12 -0.83
C LEU A 23 8.31 3.98 0.39
N GLN A 24 8.52 2.98 1.26
CA GLN A 24 7.71 2.82 2.46
C GLN A 24 7.82 4.08 3.35
N LYS A 25 9.01 4.64 3.50
CA LYS A 25 9.22 5.91 4.22
C LYS A 25 8.50 7.07 3.53
N ALA A 26 8.59 7.18 2.21
CA ALA A 26 7.93 8.23 1.44
C ALA A 26 6.40 8.12 1.50
N ALA A 27 5.85 6.91 1.39
CA ALA A 27 4.44 6.63 1.58
C ALA A 27 3.99 7.05 2.97
N ARG A 28 4.72 6.68 4.04
CA ARG A 28 4.42 7.16 5.40
C ARG A 28 4.42 8.68 5.50
N ARG A 29 5.34 9.38 4.83
CA ARG A 29 5.35 10.84 4.78
C ARG A 29 4.10 11.41 4.10
N VAL A 30 3.71 10.89 2.93
CA VAL A 30 2.48 11.33 2.25
C VAL A 30 1.25 11.09 3.12
N ARG A 31 1.24 9.96 3.84
CA ARG A 31 0.12 9.53 4.69
C ARG A 31 -0.03 10.36 5.97
N TYR A 32 1.06 10.60 6.67
CA TYR A 32 1.04 11.19 8.03
C TYR A 32 1.66 12.59 8.11
N GLY A 33 2.24 13.07 7.01
CA GLY A 33 2.86 14.39 6.93
C GLY A 33 1.83 15.51 6.82
N GLY A 34 2.30 16.74 7.09
CA GLY A 34 1.49 17.96 6.95
C GLY A 34 1.32 18.43 5.50
N ASP A 35 1.88 17.71 4.52
CA ASP A 35 1.91 18.11 3.10
C ASP A 35 0.50 18.21 2.49
N CYS A 36 -0.48 17.43 2.99
CA CYS A 36 -1.89 17.52 2.60
C CYS A 36 -2.76 18.04 3.77
N PRO A 37 -2.83 19.36 4.02
CA PRO A 37 -3.52 19.91 5.19
C PRO A 37 -5.04 19.65 5.17
N ARG A 38 -5.59 19.28 6.34
CA ARG A 38 -7.03 19.28 6.69
C ARG A 38 -7.98 18.35 5.92
N ARG A 39 -7.51 17.24 5.33
CA ARG A 39 -8.40 16.41 4.49
C ARG A 39 -8.51 14.92 4.83
N VAL A 40 -7.78 14.38 5.82
CA VAL A 40 -7.66 12.91 5.88
C VAL A 40 -7.37 12.32 7.25
N ALA A 41 -8.15 11.32 7.66
CA ALA A 41 -7.64 10.24 8.50
C ALA A 41 -7.24 9.14 7.54
N LEU A 42 -5.99 8.72 7.60
CA LEU A 42 -5.70 7.36 7.23
C LEU A 42 -5.91 6.53 8.48
N GLN A 43 -7.03 5.82 8.51
CA GLN A 43 -7.12 4.64 9.34
C GLN A 43 -5.96 3.74 8.88
N ASP A 44 -5.05 3.40 9.80
CA ASP A 44 -3.77 2.79 9.49
C ASP A 44 -3.90 1.69 8.42
N GLY A 45 -3.33 1.92 7.23
CA GLY A 45 -3.18 0.90 6.18
C GLY A 45 -3.91 1.14 4.84
N GLN A 46 -4.88 2.05 4.74
CA GLN A 46 -5.89 1.94 3.67
C GLN A 46 -5.50 2.41 2.25
N SER A 47 -4.38 3.12 2.04
CA SER A 47 -3.96 3.54 0.70
C SER A 47 -2.55 3.08 0.35
N LEU A 48 -2.47 1.99 -0.41
CA LEU A 48 -1.25 1.51 -1.04
C LEU A 48 -0.83 2.48 -2.17
N PRO A 49 0.48 2.77 -2.33
CA PRO A 49 0.92 3.55 -3.49
C PRO A 49 0.57 2.81 -4.79
N VAL A 50 0.35 3.55 -5.88
CA VAL A 50 0.23 2.98 -7.23
C VAL A 50 1.20 3.71 -8.16
N PRO A 51 2.05 3.01 -8.95
CA PRO A 51 2.92 3.64 -9.93
C PRO A 51 2.07 4.23 -11.05
N SER A 52 2.41 5.43 -11.54
CA SER A 52 1.74 6.08 -12.68
C SER A 52 2.75 6.84 -13.53
N LEU A 53 2.47 6.93 -14.83
CA LEU A 53 3.26 7.71 -15.78
C LEU A 53 2.47 8.95 -16.17
N THR A 54 3.02 10.13 -15.83
CA THR A 54 2.43 11.42 -16.19
C THR A 54 3.29 12.11 -17.26
N SER A 55 2.79 13.21 -17.82
CA SER A 55 3.61 14.08 -18.69
C SER A 55 4.86 14.65 -18.01
N GLN A 56 4.89 14.65 -16.67
CA GLN A 56 6.03 15.10 -15.86
C GLN A 56 6.94 13.94 -15.42
N GLY A 57 6.68 12.72 -15.90
CA GLY A 57 7.46 11.52 -15.58
C GLY A 57 6.80 10.59 -14.54
N PRO A 58 7.60 9.66 -13.96
CA PRO A 58 7.14 8.70 -12.96
C PRO A 58 6.55 9.36 -11.73
N ARG A 59 5.42 8.85 -11.26
CA ARG A 59 4.74 9.28 -10.04
C ARG A 59 4.26 8.09 -9.23
N PHE A 60 4.12 8.28 -7.92
CA PHE A 60 3.33 7.39 -7.08
C PHE A 60 2.05 8.09 -6.67
N ARG A 61 0.90 7.47 -6.92
CA ARG A 61 -0.40 8.02 -6.57
C ARG A 61 -0.98 7.34 -5.34
N PHE A 62 -1.69 8.12 -4.55
CA PHE A 62 -2.35 7.71 -3.32
C PHE A 62 -3.78 8.25 -3.33
N PHE A 63 -4.65 7.64 -2.54
CA PHE A 63 -5.95 8.22 -2.21
C PHE A 63 -6.09 8.40 -0.70
N PHE A 64 -7.09 9.17 -0.33
CA PHE A 64 -7.31 9.70 1.01
C PHE A 64 -8.81 9.61 1.34
N PHE A 65 -9.15 9.41 2.61
CA PHE A 65 -10.52 9.22 3.08
C PHE A 65 -10.97 10.34 4.01
N PRO A 66 -12.26 10.67 4.07
CA PRO A 66 -12.75 11.69 4.98
C PRO A 66 -12.54 11.27 6.45
N LEU A 67 -12.04 12.21 7.27
CA LEU A 67 -11.81 12.04 8.73
C LEU A 67 -13.04 11.51 9.48
N SER A 68 -14.23 11.94 9.05
CA SER A 68 -15.51 11.62 9.68
C SER A 68 -16.02 10.20 9.40
N ALA A 69 -15.38 9.48 8.47
CA ALA A 69 -15.83 8.14 8.08
C ALA A 69 -15.29 7.03 9.00
N VAL A 70 -14.51 7.31 10.04
CA VAL A 70 -14.07 6.23 10.94
C VAL A 70 -15.24 5.76 11.83
N GLY A 71 -15.96 4.74 11.36
CA GLY A 71 -17.03 4.05 12.07
C GLY A 71 -16.70 2.59 12.36
N GLY A 72 -17.13 2.09 13.52
CA GLY A 72 -17.00 0.69 13.96
C GLY A 72 -16.53 0.57 15.41
N ARG A 73 -17.07 -0.40 16.18
CA ARG A 73 -16.67 -0.66 17.58
C ARG A 73 -15.56 -1.71 17.71
N GLY A 74 -14.76 -1.90 16.66
CA GLY A 74 -13.62 -2.83 16.66
C GLY A 74 -13.07 -3.15 15.27
N PRO A 75 -11.92 -3.88 15.19
CA PRO A 75 -11.26 -4.22 13.93
C PRO A 75 -12.14 -5.03 12.96
N SER A 76 -13.01 -5.90 13.49
CA SER A 76 -13.94 -6.71 12.70
C SER A 76 -15.15 -5.93 12.16
N GLU A 77 -15.37 -4.71 12.65
CA GLU A 77 -16.47 -3.84 12.22
C GLU A 77 -15.98 -2.64 11.40
N ALA A 78 -14.66 -2.46 11.28
CA ALA A 78 -14.08 -1.39 10.51
C ALA A 78 -14.51 -1.50 9.03
N LYS A 79 -14.90 -0.37 8.45
CA LYS A 79 -15.36 -0.26 7.07
C LYS A 79 -14.35 0.49 6.22
N ALA A 80 -14.19 0.06 4.98
CA ALA A 80 -13.54 0.85 3.95
C ALA A 80 -14.57 1.82 3.36
N PHE A 81 -14.15 3.05 3.07
CA PHE A 81 -15.03 4.09 2.54
C PHE A 81 -14.55 4.58 1.18
N ALA A 82 -15.42 5.19 0.40
CA ALA A 82 -15.05 5.83 -0.84
C ALA A 82 -14.00 6.95 -0.55
N PRO A 83 -12.87 6.98 -1.28
CA PRO A 83 -11.88 8.03 -1.09
C PRO A 83 -12.43 9.41 -1.49
N SER A 84 -11.96 10.46 -0.81
CA SER A 84 -12.35 11.86 -0.98
C SER A 84 -11.28 12.74 -1.60
N ALA A 85 -10.02 12.30 -1.61
CA ALA A 85 -8.90 13.03 -2.18
C ALA A 85 -7.82 12.07 -2.70
N SER A 86 -6.86 12.61 -3.47
CA SER A 86 -5.69 11.90 -3.94
C SER A 86 -4.41 12.71 -3.74
N ALA A 87 -3.26 12.05 -3.75
CA ALA A 87 -1.95 12.70 -3.83
C ALA A 87 -1.09 12.05 -4.90
N GLU A 88 -0.13 12.82 -5.39
CA GLU A 88 0.94 12.37 -6.25
C GLU A 88 2.28 12.70 -5.59
N LEU A 89 3.16 11.71 -5.52
CA LEU A 89 4.53 11.83 -5.05
C LEU A 89 5.45 11.73 -6.27
N ASP A 90 6.31 12.74 -6.44
CA ASP A 90 7.45 12.67 -7.33
C ASP A 90 8.59 11.91 -6.63
N PRO A 91 9.00 10.73 -7.11
CA PRO A 91 10.05 9.94 -6.47
C PRO A 91 11.44 10.59 -6.60
N ALA A 92 11.66 11.49 -7.56
CA ALA A 92 12.96 12.12 -7.76
C ALA A 92 13.18 13.28 -6.77
N SER A 93 12.18 14.15 -6.62
CA SER A 93 12.26 15.33 -5.75
C SER A 93 11.70 15.11 -4.34
N GLY A 94 10.88 14.07 -4.16
CA GLY A 94 10.10 13.87 -2.94
C GLY A 94 8.97 14.89 -2.76
N ALA A 95 8.62 15.64 -3.82
CA ALA A 95 7.52 16.59 -3.81
C ALA A 95 6.16 15.88 -3.80
N VAL A 96 5.21 16.43 -3.06
CA VAL A 96 3.84 15.89 -2.92
C VAL A 96 2.85 16.93 -3.44
N THR A 97 1.97 16.50 -4.35
CA THR A 97 0.87 17.32 -4.87
C THR A 97 -0.46 16.68 -4.47
N CYS A 98 -1.30 17.42 -3.74
CA CYS A 98 -2.59 16.92 -3.26
C CYS A 98 -3.76 17.44 -4.13
N SER A 99 -4.76 16.61 -4.35
CA SER A 99 -5.96 16.90 -5.15
C SER A 99 -7.21 16.48 -4.40
N SER A 100 -8.28 17.29 -4.45
CA SER A 100 -9.62 16.86 -3.99
C SER A 100 -10.34 15.95 -4.98
N ARG A 101 -9.76 15.70 -6.15
CA ARG A 101 -10.38 14.88 -7.18
C ARG A 101 -9.81 13.47 -7.13
N VAL A 102 -10.65 12.53 -6.76
CA VAL A 102 -10.37 11.10 -6.87
C VAL A 102 -10.85 10.63 -8.25
N PRO A 103 -9.99 10.01 -9.07
CA PRO A 103 -10.46 9.28 -10.25
C PRO A 103 -11.44 8.18 -9.80
N LEU A 104 -12.55 8.01 -10.53
CA LEU A 104 -13.58 6.96 -10.45
C LEU A 104 -13.30 5.73 -9.52
N PRO A 105 -14.33 5.06 -8.95
CA PRO A 105 -15.76 5.23 -9.18
C PRO A 105 -16.42 6.35 -8.35
N LYS A 106 -17.55 6.85 -8.88
CA LYS A 106 -18.29 8.05 -8.43
C LYS A 106 -19.11 7.85 -7.15
N ALA A 107 -18.72 6.94 -6.26
CA ALA A 107 -19.39 6.89 -4.96
C ALA A 107 -19.12 8.21 -4.23
N GLU A 108 -20.16 8.76 -3.60
CA GLU A 108 -20.00 9.96 -2.79
C GLU A 108 -18.97 9.68 -1.69
N PRO A 109 -18.08 10.64 -1.36
CA PRO A 109 -17.17 10.49 -0.24
C PRO A 109 -17.89 9.96 1.00
N ALA A 110 -17.24 9.05 1.74
CA ALA A 110 -17.83 8.36 2.90
C ALA A 110 -18.93 7.33 2.58
N THR A 111 -19.15 6.95 1.32
CA THR A 111 -19.93 5.74 0.99
C THR A 111 -19.18 4.49 1.47
N GLU A 112 -19.85 3.58 2.18
CA GLU A 112 -19.24 2.30 2.58
C GLU A 112 -18.95 1.43 1.35
N MET A 113 -17.70 0.96 1.25
CA MET A 113 -17.22 0.12 0.16
C MET A 113 -17.04 -1.35 0.57
N GLY A 114 -17.24 -1.66 1.86
CA GLY A 114 -17.09 -3.01 2.42
C GLY A 114 -16.25 -3.03 3.69
N PRO A 115 -15.75 -4.20 4.12
CA PRO A 115 -14.87 -4.30 5.27
C PRO A 115 -13.54 -3.58 5.03
N ALA A 116 -12.98 -2.97 6.08
CA ALA A 116 -11.60 -2.52 6.09
C ALA A 116 -10.68 -3.73 6.30
N GLY A 117 -9.54 -3.73 5.60
CA GLY A 117 -8.64 -4.88 5.53
C GLY A 117 -9.21 -6.08 4.76
N THR A 118 -8.35 -7.06 4.52
CA THR A 118 -8.72 -8.36 3.96
C THR A 118 -8.95 -9.37 5.08
N LYS A 119 -9.63 -10.49 4.80
CA LYS A 119 -9.78 -11.59 5.77
C LYS A 119 -8.41 -12.15 6.16
N GLU A 120 -7.52 -12.19 5.18
CA GLU A 120 -6.14 -12.64 5.29
C GLU A 120 -5.33 -11.73 6.22
N ALA A 121 -5.56 -10.41 6.19
CA ALA A 121 -4.88 -9.45 7.05
C ALA A 121 -5.48 -9.38 8.47
N ALA A 122 -6.81 -9.50 8.59
CA ALA A 122 -7.53 -9.35 9.86
C ALA A 122 -7.14 -10.38 10.93
N GLY A 123 -6.66 -11.56 10.53
CA GLY A 123 -6.22 -12.62 11.43
C GLY A 123 -4.73 -12.60 11.81
N LEU A 124 -3.94 -11.68 11.24
CA LEU A 124 -2.49 -11.68 11.45
C LEU A 124 -2.09 -10.98 12.76
N PRO A 125 -1.18 -11.58 13.56
CA PRO A 125 -0.47 -10.82 14.58
C PRO A 125 0.23 -9.60 13.98
N ILE A 126 0.31 -8.49 14.72
CA ILE A 126 0.91 -7.23 14.25
C ILE A 126 2.31 -7.44 13.63
N ALA A 127 3.14 -8.31 14.24
CA ALA A 127 4.46 -8.64 13.72
C ALA A 127 4.40 -9.32 12.33
N ALA A 128 3.46 -10.25 12.13
CA ALA A 128 3.26 -10.92 10.85
C ALA A 128 2.69 -9.98 9.80
N PHE A 129 1.76 -9.09 10.20
CA PHE A 129 1.25 -8.04 9.32
C PHE A 129 2.38 -7.11 8.84
N ARG A 130 3.26 -6.66 9.73
CA ARG A 130 4.44 -5.83 9.38
C ARG A 130 5.41 -6.55 8.46
N GLY A 131 5.64 -7.85 8.67
CA GLY A 131 6.44 -8.67 7.77
C GLY A 131 5.86 -8.70 6.36
N ARG A 132 4.54 -8.91 6.25
CA ARG A 132 3.83 -8.93 4.97
C ARG A 132 3.81 -7.57 4.29
N GLU A 133 3.71 -6.48 5.05
CA GLU A 133 3.83 -5.12 4.51
C GLU A 133 5.24 -4.88 3.92
N ALA A 134 6.30 -5.35 4.58
CA ALA A 134 7.66 -5.24 4.06
C ALA A 134 7.85 -6.05 2.76
N GLU A 135 7.34 -7.29 2.71
CA GLU A 135 7.33 -8.11 1.49
C GLU A 135 6.58 -7.41 0.34
N PHE A 136 5.43 -6.82 0.65
CA PHE A 136 4.65 -6.04 -0.31
C PHE A 136 5.46 -4.88 -0.88
N TYR A 137 6.11 -4.06 -0.04
CA TYR A 137 6.88 -2.92 -0.54
C TYR A 137 8.08 -3.36 -1.40
N ALA A 138 8.75 -4.45 -1.04
CA ALA A 138 9.83 -4.98 -1.88
C ALA A 138 9.33 -5.44 -3.26
N ALA A 139 8.23 -6.21 -3.31
CA ALA A 139 7.63 -6.64 -4.56
C ALA A 139 7.07 -5.46 -5.38
N PHE A 140 6.49 -4.47 -4.69
CA PHE A 140 5.98 -3.25 -5.29
C PHE A 140 7.10 -2.43 -5.94
N GLU A 141 8.23 -2.22 -5.25
CA GLU A 141 9.36 -1.46 -5.79
C GLU A 141 9.93 -2.12 -7.05
N ALA A 142 10.02 -3.46 -7.07
CA ALA A 142 10.44 -4.20 -8.26
C ALA A 142 9.46 -4.03 -9.43
N ALA A 143 8.14 -4.15 -9.17
CA ALA A 143 7.12 -3.96 -10.19
C ALA A 143 7.08 -2.51 -10.71
N ALA A 144 7.20 -1.53 -9.82
CA ALA A 144 7.24 -0.11 -10.16
C ALA A 144 8.46 0.23 -11.02
N ALA A 145 9.64 -0.30 -10.68
CA ALA A 145 10.86 -0.09 -11.45
C ALA A 145 10.74 -0.65 -12.88
N ALA A 146 10.23 -1.89 -13.02
CA ALA A 146 10.01 -2.50 -14.33
C ALA A 146 8.98 -1.71 -15.17
N PHE A 147 7.88 -1.29 -14.55
CA PHE A 147 6.85 -0.47 -15.17
C PHE A 147 7.40 0.88 -15.65
N PHE A 148 8.10 1.63 -14.80
CA PHE A 148 8.66 2.94 -15.15
C PHE A 148 9.73 2.84 -16.24
N ALA A 149 10.45 1.73 -16.31
CA ALA A 149 11.42 1.45 -17.36
C ALA A 149 10.77 0.97 -18.68
N GLY A 150 9.44 0.80 -18.72
CA GLY A 150 8.73 0.26 -19.89
C GLY A 150 9.16 -1.17 -20.23
N GLN A 151 9.60 -1.94 -19.23
CA GLN A 151 10.12 -3.28 -19.44
C GLN A 151 8.97 -4.27 -19.63
N ASP A 152 9.14 -5.16 -20.60
CA ASP A 152 8.34 -6.35 -20.80
C ASP A 152 9.27 -7.58 -20.86
N GLY A 153 8.72 -8.78 -20.64
CA GLY A 153 9.47 -10.05 -20.76
C GLY A 153 9.66 -10.79 -19.44
N PRO A 154 10.62 -11.74 -19.35
CA PRO A 154 10.72 -12.64 -18.20
C PRO A 154 10.85 -11.95 -16.84
N ALA A 155 11.71 -10.93 -16.73
CA ALA A 155 11.93 -10.19 -15.49
C ALA A 155 10.71 -9.36 -15.08
N ALA A 156 10.06 -8.68 -16.04
CA ALA A 156 8.83 -7.92 -15.80
C ALA A 156 7.68 -8.84 -15.36
N ARG A 157 7.54 -10.01 -16.00
CA ARG A 157 6.57 -11.04 -15.61
C ARG A 157 6.81 -11.56 -14.20
N GLU A 158 8.06 -11.80 -13.82
CA GLU A 158 8.41 -12.18 -12.46
C GLU A 158 8.03 -11.10 -11.44
N ALA A 159 8.37 -9.84 -11.71
CA ALA A 159 8.02 -8.74 -10.82
C ALA A 159 6.49 -8.60 -10.65
N ALA A 160 5.74 -8.65 -11.76
CA ALA A 160 4.28 -8.59 -11.75
C ALA A 160 3.64 -9.78 -11.00
N ARG A 161 4.16 -11.00 -11.21
CA ARG A 161 3.72 -12.23 -10.53
C ARG A 161 3.96 -12.17 -9.02
N ASN A 162 5.09 -11.60 -8.59
CA ASN A 162 5.40 -11.46 -7.16
C ASN A 162 4.55 -10.38 -6.50
N PHE A 163 4.28 -9.28 -7.20
CA PHE A 163 3.48 -8.15 -6.69
C PHE A 163 2.00 -8.49 -6.52
N ARG A 164 1.36 -9.06 -7.55
CA ARG A 164 -0.10 -9.24 -7.60
C ARG A 164 -0.72 -9.93 -6.37
N PRO A 165 -0.25 -11.11 -5.92
CA PRO A 165 -0.86 -11.79 -4.78
C PRO A 165 -0.70 -11.00 -3.47
N LEU A 166 0.41 -10.27 -3.30
CA LEU A 166 0.62 -9.42 -2.13
C LEU A 166 -0.35 -8.24 -2.13
N PHE A 167 -0.50 -7.56 -3.26
CA PHE A 167 -1.52 -6.51 -3.43
C PHE A 167 -2.92 -7.03 -3.16
N GLU A 168 -3.31 -8.16 -3.73
CA GLU A 168 -4.64 -8.75 -3.51
C GLU A 168 -4.86 -9.13 -2.03
N SER A 169 -3.81 -9.60 -1.34
CA SER A 169 -3.90 -9.97 0.08
C SER A 169 -3.94 -8.78 1.05
N LEU A 170 -3.50 -7.60 0.63
CA LEU A 170 -3.42 -6.41 1.51
C LEU A 170 -4.40 -5.31 1.13
N SER A 171 -4.80 -5.21 -0.13
CA SER A 171 -5.78 -4.22 -0.59
C SER A 171 -7.20 -4.59 -0.18
N GLU A 172 -7.91 -3.61 0.37
CA GLU A 172 -9.34 -3.72 0.66
C GLU A 172 -10.11 -4.05 -0.63
N PRO A 173 -10.91 -5.13 -0.66
CA PRO A 173 -11.63 -5.53 -1.88
C PRO A 173 -12.49 -4.41 -2.48
N GLY A 174 -13.17 -3.63 -1.63
CA GLY A 174 -14.00 -2.50 -2.03
C GLY A 174 -13.24 -1.32 -2.65
N LEU A 175 -11.92 -1.27 -2.52
CA LEU A 175 -11.09 -0.17 -3.03
C LEU A 175 -10.31 -0.52 -4.30
N ARG A 176 -10.36 -1.79 -4.75
CA ARG A 176 -9.59 -2.27 -5.91
C ARG A 176 -9.89 -1.49 -7.19
N ASP A 177 -11.13 -1.06 -7.38
CA ASP A 177 -11.50 -0.25 -8.56
C ASP A 177 -10.93 1.16 -8.51
N TYR A 178 -10.82 1.76 -7.31
CA TYR A 178 -10.14 3.05 -7.14
C TYR A 178 -8.64 2.93 -7.45
N TYR A 179 -7.99 1.87 -6.97
CA TYR A 179 -6.60 1.59 -7.32
C TYR A 179 -6.42 1.45 -8.84
N ARG A 180 -7.37 0.79 -9.52
CA ARG A 180 -7.38 0.66 -10.99
C ARG A 180 -7.51 2.00 -11.69
N ALA A 181 -8.41 2.85 -11.22
CA ALA A 181 -8.64 4.17 -11.80
C ALA A 181 -7.50 5.16 -11.55
N LEU A 182 -6.69 4.98 -10.50
CA LEU A 182 -5.52 5.82 -10.25
C LEU A 182 -4.45 5.66 -11.34
N SER A 183 -4.27 4.48 -11.92
CA SER A 183 -3.23 4.25 -12.92
C SER A 183 -3.62 3.12 -13.89
N PRO A 184 -4.59 3.35 -14.78
CA PRO A 184 -5.01 2.34 -15.75
C PRO A 184 -3.82 1.74 -16.51
N GLU A 185 -2.82 2.57 -16.84
CA GLU A 185 -1.61 2.17 -17.54
C GLU A 185 -0.76 1.12 -16.80
N PHE A 186 -0.67 1.21 -15.47
CA PHE A 186 0.06 0.24 -14.66
C PHE A 186 -0.69 -1.09 -14.59
N TRP A 187 -2.00 -1.05 -14.44
CA TRP A 187 -2.82 -2.26 -14.41
C TRP A 187 -2.87 -2.98 -15.76
N ASP A 188 -2.88 -2.22 -16.85
CA ASP A 188 -2.73 -2.77 -18.20
C ASP A 188 -1.35 -3.41 -18.39
N TRP A 189 -0.27 -2.76 -17.90
CA TRP A 189 1.06 -3.35 -17.91
C TRP A 189 1.13 -4.66 -17.10
N LEU A 190 0.54 -4.68 -15.89
CA LEU A 190 0.43 -5.88 -15.07
C LEU A 190 -0.35 -7.01 -15.76
N ALA A 191 -1.38 -6.68 -16.54
CA ALA A 191 -2.19 -7.66 -17.26
C ALA A 191 -1.43 -8.28 -18.43
N ARG A 192 -0.59 -7.50 -19.13
CA ARG A 192 0.29 -8.00 -20.21
C ARG A 192 1.47 -8.82 -19.67
N ASN A 193 1.95 -8.50 -18.48
CA ASN A 193 3.06 -9.19 -17.81
C ASN A 193 2.61 -10.23 -16.78
N ARG A 194 1.48 -10.90 -17.04
CA ARG A 194 1.04 -12.05 -16.22
C ARG A 194 1.81 -13.34 -16.53
#